data_AF-A0A094SNA3-F1
#
_entry.id   AF-A0A094SNA3-F1
#
_cell.length_a   1.000
_cell.length_b   1.000
_cell.length_c   1.000
_cell.angle_alpha   90.00
_cell.angle_beta   90.00
_cell.angle_gamma   90.00
#
_symmetry.space_group_name_H-M   'P 1'
#
loop_
_entity.id
_entity.type
_entity.pdbx_description
1 polymer ?
#
loop_
_entity_poly.entity_id
_entity_poly.type
_entity_poly.pdbx_seq_one_letter_code
_entity_poly.pdbx_strand_id
1 'polypeptide(L)'
;MQLILAISMRDADALAAADQASIRAISGNFAAADRELTLDSPDRFSNISLLIATHTRKIPHLLPGLTQLLGRELQTDGKGVAIIENTR
;
A
#
# COMPACT_ATOMS: atom_id res chain seq x y z
N MET A 1 -11.60 21.42 5.74
CA MET A 1 -10.19 21.45 5.27
C MET A 1 -9.43 20.16 5.59
N GLN A 2 -9.23 19.78 6.87
CA GLN A 2 -8.48 18.56 7.26
C GLN A 2 -8.95 17.29 6.52
N LEU A 3 -10.27 17.08 6.43
CA LEU A 3 -10.84 15.91 5.77
C LEU A 3 -10.51 15.86 4.27
N ILE A 4 -10.64 17.00 3.57
CA ILE A 4 -10.33 17.10 2.14
C ILE A 4 -8.86 16.75 1.90
N LEU A 5 -7.96 17.31 2.72
CA LEU A 5 -6.53 17.06 2.61
C LEU A 5 -6.19 15.58 2.87
N ALA A 6 -6.83 14.96 3.87
CA ALA A 6 -6.71 13.54 4.15
C ALA A 6 -7.17 12.66 2.97
N ILE A 7 -8.28 13.01 2.31
CA ILE A 7 -8.79 12.29 1.14
C ILE A 7 -7.80 12.40 -0.02
N SER A 8 -7.38 13.61 -0.38
CA SER A 8 -6.44 13.81 -1.50
C SER A 8 -5.10 13.11 -1.26
N MET A 9 -4.58 13.12 -0.03
CA MET A 9 -3.37 12.37 0.30
C MET A 9 -3.58 10.86 0.20
N ARG A 10 -4.72 10.34 0.68
CA ARG A 10 -5.05 8.91 0.57
C ARG A 10 -5.09 8.46 -0.89
N ASP A 11 -5.70 9.25 -1.77
CA ASP A 11 -5.82 8.90 -3.19
C ASP A 11 -4.44 8.92 -3.88
N ALA A 12 -3.62 9.93 -3.58
CA ALA A 12 -2.24 10.00 -4.07
C ALA A 12 -1.39 8.82 -3.58
N ASP A 13 -1.56 8.40 -2.32
CA ASP A 13 -0.80 7.29 -1.74
C ASP A 13 -1.25 5.94 -2.27
N ALA A 14 -2.55 5.76 -2.55
CA ALA A 14 -3.06 4.56 -3.22
C ALA A 14 -2.47 4.44 -4.63
N LEU A 15 -2.41 5.54 -5.38
CA LEU A 15 -1.79 5.57 -6.71
C LEU A 15 -0.29 5.25 -6.65
N ALA A 16 0.44 5.89 -5.72
CA ALA A 16 1.87 5.63 -5.53
C ALA A 16 2.13 4.17 -5.13
N ALA A 17 1.32 3.61 -4.24
CA ALA A 17 1.44 2.21 -3.83
C ALA A 17 1.18 1.25 -5.01
N ALA A 18 0.21 1.56 -5.89
CA ALA A 18 -0.08 0.75 -7.08
C ALA A 18 1.07 0.77 -8.11
N ASP A 19 1.68 1.94 -8.32
CA ASP A 19 2.88 2.08 -9.15
C ASP A 19 4.06 1.27 -8.58
N GLN A 20 4.28 1.38 -7.26
CA GLN A 20 5.29 0.60 -6.56
C GLN A 20 5.06 -0.91 -6.67
N ALA A 21 3.82 -1.38 -6.47
CA ALA A 21 3.48 -2.80 -6.63
C ALA A 21 3.81 -3.29 -8.04
N SER A 22 3.50 -2.48 -9.07
CA SER A 22 3.76 -2.81 -10.47
C SER A 22 5.26 -2.92 -10.77
N ILE A 23 6.05 -1.91 -10.40
CA ILE A 23 7.51 -1.88 -10.62
C ILE A 23 8.19 -3.05 -9.89
N ARG A 24 7.77 -3.34 -8.65
CA ARG A 24 8.36 -4.41 -7.83
C ARG A 24 7.96 -5.79 -8.31
N ALA A 25 6.72 -5.97 -8.78
CA ALA A 25 6.26 -7.22 -9.40
C ALA A 25 7.07 -7.58 -10.65
N ILE A 26 7.38 -6.59 -11.50
CA ILE A 26 8.18 -6.79 -12.71
C ILE A 26 9.64 -7.04 -12.38
N SER A 27 10.22 -6.23 -11.50
CA SER A 27 11.65 -6.31 -11.19
C SER A 27 12.01 -7.47 -10.24
N GLY A 28 11.05 -7.99 -9.48
CA GLY A 28 11.29 -8.97 -8.42
C GLY A 28 12.06 -8.43 -7.21
N ASN A 29 12.27 -7.11 -7.13
CA ASN A 29 12.96 -6.44 -6.03
C ASN A 29 11.95 -5.88 -5.04
N PHE A 30 11.61 -6.66 -4.01
CA PHE A 30 10.59 -6.29 -3.03
C PHE A 30 11.17 -5.42 -1.90
N ALA A 31 10.38 -4.47 -1.41
CA ALA A 31 10.73 -3.69 -0.24
C ALA A 31 10.43 -4.49 1.05
N ALA A 32 11.12 -4.16 2.14
CA ALA A 32 10.90 -4.84 3.43
C ALA A 32 9.46 -4.70 3.98
N ALA A 33 8.73 -3.66 3.56
CA ALA A 33 7.35 -3.42 3.94
C ALA A 33 6.34 -4.16 3.04
N ASP A 34 6.79 -4.78 1.96
CA ASP A 34 5.92 -5.48 1.04
C ASP A 34 5.49 -6.82 1.61
N ARG A 35 4.31 -7.26 1.19
CA ARG A 35 3.79 -8.57 1.54
C ARG A 35 3.54 -9.36 0.29
N GLU A 36 4.14 -10.53 0.21
CA GLU A 36 3.80 -11.53 -0.78
C GLU A 36 2.82 -12.52 -0.15
N LEU A 37 1.70 -12.74 -0.82
CA LEU A 37 0.71 -13.75 -0.46
C LEU A 37 0.61 -14.76 -1.59
N THR A 38 1.20 -15.94 -1.40
CA THR A 38 1.08 -17.04 -2.35
C THR A 38 -0.37 -17.50 -2.41
N LEU A 39 -0.89 -17.65 -3.62
CA LEU A 39 -2.24 -18.16 -3.85
C LEU A 39 -2.17 -19.68 -3.98
N ASP A 40 -2.76 -20.40 -3.04
CA ASP A 40 -2.92 -21.85 -3.16
C ASP A 40 -3.87 -22.16 -4.32
N SER A 41 -3.31 -22.63 -5.42
CA SER A 41 -4.04 -23.13 -6.58
C SER A 41 -3.77 -24.62 -6.78
N PRO A 42 -4.79 -25.48 -6.85
CA PRO A 42 -4.61 -26.93 -7.02
C PRO A 42 -4.20 -27.34 -8.45
N ASP A 43 -3.90 -26.39 -9.35
CA ASP A 43 -3.59 -26.62 -10.77
C ASP A 43 -2.38 -25.77 -11.21
N ARG A 44 -2.07 -25.75 -12.53
CA ARG A 44 -1.02 -24.98 -13.26
C ARG A 44 -0.77 -23.50 -12.89
N PHE A 45 -1.54 -22.95 -11.95
CA PHE A 45 -1.36 -21.61 -11.36
C PHE A 45 -0.77 -21.67 -9.94
N SER A 46 -0.18 -22.80 -9.53
CA SER A 46 0.44 -23.00 -8.22
C SER A 46 1.57 -22.02 -7.89
N ASN A 47 2.03 -21.26 -8.88
CA ASN A 47 3.16 -20.35 -8.79
C ASN A 47 2.75 -18.87 -8.79
N ILE A 48 1.46 -18.56 -8.56
CA ILE A 48 1.00 -17.17 -8.52
C ILE A 48 1.01 -16.65 -7.08
N SER A 49 1.58 -15.46 -6.88
CA SER A 49 1.44 -14.71 -5.63
C SER A 49 0.85 -13.32 -5.87
N LEU A 50 0.18 -12.78 -4.86
CA LEU A 50 -0.19 -11.37 -4.77
C LEU A 50 0.94 -10.62 -4.07
N LEU A 51 1.47 -9.59 -4.71
CA LEU A 51 2.36 -8.61 -4.09
C LEU A 51 1.54 -7.42 -3.64
N ILE A 52 1.61 -7.11 -2.34
CA ILE A 52 0.99 -5.95 -1.72
C ILE A 52 2.07 -4.95 -1.35
N ALA A 53 2.13 -3.84 -2.06
CA ALA A 53 2.98 -2.70 -1.70
C ALA A 53 2.21 -1.71 -0.82
N THR A 54 2.91 -1.15 0.17
CA THR A 54 2.33 -0.17 1.09
C THR A 54 3.05 1.17 0.99
N HIS A 55 2.28 2.25 0.92
CA HIS A 55 2.77 3.63 0.98
C HIS A 55 2.08 4.38 2.12
N THR A 56 2.84 4.71 3.16
CA THR A 56 2.34 5.36 4.38
C THR A 56 2.95 6.76 4.51
N ARG A 57 2.12 7.78 4.75
CA ARG A 57 2.58 9.14 5.04
C ARG A 57 1.79 9.75 6.20
N LYS A 58 2.44 10.57 7.01
CA LYS A 58 1.76 11.37 8.04
C LYS A 58 0.94 12.48 7.37
N ILE A 59 -0.29 12.68 7.82
CA ILE A 59 -1.15 13.76 7.36
C ILE A 59 -0.86 15.00 8.23
N PRO A 60 -0.54 16.16 7.64
CA PRO A 60 -0.32 17.38 8.40
C PRO A 60 -1.54 17.76 9.25
N HIS A 61 -1.30 18.25 10.47
CA HIS A 61 -2.37 18.71 11.36
C HIS A 61 -2.68 20.18 11.08
N LEU A 62 -3.87 20.46 10.56
CA LEU A 62 -4.37 21.82 10.36
C LEU A 62 -5.23 22.30 11.54
N LEU A 63 -5.84 21.36 12.27
CA LEU A 63 -6.69 21.64 13.42
C LEU A 63 -5.95 21.28 14.71
N PRO A 64 -5.64 22.26 15.59
CA PRO A 64 -5.07 22.00 16.91
C PRO A 64 -5.99 21.10 17.74
N GLY A 65 -5.44 20.25 18.61
CA GLY A 65 -6.26 19.41 19.50
C GLY A 65 -6.76 18.11 18.86
N LEU A 66 -6.77 17.99 17.52
CA LEU A 66 -7.46 16.91 16.83
C LEU A 66 -6.83 15.53 17.08
N THR A 67 -5.51 15.42 17.10
CA THR A 67 -4.83 14.15 17.40
C THR A 67 -4.95 13.75 18.86
N GLN A 68 -4.96 14.71 19.79
CA GLN A 68 -5.25 14.43 21.20
C GLN A 68 -6.67 13.89 21.36
N LEU A 69 -7.64 14.47 20.63
CA LEU A 69 -9.03 14.01 20.64
C LEU A 69 -9.22 12.62 20.02
N LEU A 70 -8.49 12.30 18.96
CA LEU A 70 -8.57 11.00 18.27
C LEU A 70 -7.71 9.90 18.92
N GLY A 71 -6.79 10.27 19.83
CA GLY A 71 -5.88 9.34 20.50
C GLY A 71 -4.84 8.68 19.58
N ARG A 72 -4.63 9.21 18.37
CA ARG A 72 -3.70 8.67 17.37
C ARG A 72 -3.21 9.74 16.40
N GLU A 73 -2.06 9.48 15.79
CA GLU A 73 -1.59 10.29 14.66
C GLU A 73 -2.49 10.08 13.44
N LEU A 74 -2.62 11.14 12.65
CA LEU A 74 -3.28 11.06 11.34
C LEU A 74 -2.25 10.59 10.32
N GLN A 75 -2.51 9.45 9.70
CA GLN A 75 -1.68 8.90 8.64
C GLN A 75 -2.53 8.27 7.55
N THR A 76 -1.99 8.24 6.34
CA THR A 76 -2.51 7.44 5.23
C THR A 76 -1.91 6.04 5.25
N ASP A 77 -2.62 5.10 4.67
CA ASP A 77 -2.15 3.73 4.41
C ASP A 77 -2.61 3.35 3.00
N GLY A 78 -1.85 3.80 2.00
CA GLY A 78 -2.08 3.47 0.60
C GLY A 78 -1.60 2.06 0.31
N LYS A 79 -2.45 1.25 -0.35
CA LYS A 79 -2.11 -0.12 -0.73
C LYS A 79 -2.22 -0.29 -2.24
N GLY A 80 -1.18 -0.84 -2.83
CA GLY A 80 -1.14 -1.27 -4.21
C GLY A 80 -1.03 -2.79 -4.27
N VAL A 81 -1.67 -3.38 -5.27
CA VAL A 81 -1.66 -4.83 -5.47
C VAL A 81 -1.20 -5.14 -6.89
N ALA A 82 -0.27 -6.08 -7.01
CA ALA A 82 0.15 -6.65 -8.27
C ALA A 82 0.17 -8.18 -8.17
N ILE A 83 0.04 -8.84 -9.32
CA ILE A 83 0.17 -10.29 -9.42
C ILE A 83 1.59 -10.60 -9.90
N ILE A 84 2.23 -11.58 -9.27
CA ILE A 84 3.52 -12.12 -9.70
C ILE A 84 3.39 -13.60 -10.01
N GLU A 85 4.04 -14.02 -11.08
CA GLU A 85 4.23 -15.44 -11.41
C GLU A 85 5.65 -15.82 -11.02
N ASN A 86 5.77 -16.70 -10.03
CA ASN A 86 7.04 -17.16 -9.50
C ASN A 86 7.50 -18.40 -10.30
N THR A 87 8.15 -18.17 -11.44
CA THR A 87 8.75 -19.23 -12.26
C THR A 87 10.13 -19.70 -11.78
N ARG A 88 10.52 -19.30 -10.56
CA ARG A 88 11.84 -19.58 -9.98
C ARG A 88 11.92 -20.98 -9.36
#